data_AF-A0A286A7Z4-F1
#
_entry.id   AF-A0A286A7Z4-F1
#
_cell.length_a   1.000
_cell.length_b   1.000
_cell.length_c   1.000
_cell.angle_alpha   90.00
_cell.angle_beta   90.00
_cell.angle_gamma   90.00
#
_symmetry.space_group_name_H-M   'P 1'
#
loop_
_entity.id
_entity.type
_entity.pdbx_description
1 polymer ?
#
loop_
_entity_poly.entity_id
_entity_poly.type
_entity_poly.pdbx_seq_one_letter_code
_entity_poly.pdbx_strand_id
1 'polypeptide(L)'
;MERKFVKFSLLLLIVAFVVSCKKNKDEISGEKDKEHVSIKLEANAEGFKPLALVQVKLTDILVDKFDTNGTLLDKSVKIAVINNTANFLVPEVQAGSYDLNFTVKDQKYVLNLKVIASGSVSEATVYADQIASGVEKSITELKAQSNNDQLPATVKASALADAEKYKALFEEYGNEYNQLNAAEKMVFAKVIAANMDWIQEIKSSLASINKSAQGLKSSRSVSNTGVQDYEQQQSDLIEQWLRSTYSLTRNIAKLTAVILVMPVTGAIPLIGTIGTGVALAYMATAVLSSLSQNLAILGQLMEVTFAPYQNLTFGDFSTEVYNNAQAKVYTASASFRKLMTNDETNAELGATLKGLLSTYNAFKTEIGDLLNKLPAKFKPNISIAGLKSSIQSAVRGIHNKYISVTNISNSRVQLAVDKQADGTVKLTASTTATTDQTFTYDISYANTSVSSNSMKKTITATVKAEVDSTQIYVNAVVGNWRVTNVDTATPYTYDLVINAGGTGYYTAGTSKYAITWSIIKREKKYYLFESGFWHPGFNQFRVYGKGFSDEGLTYPVTGFKHYSGGNSIVSLVYQKN
;
A
#
# COMPACT_ATOMS: atom_id res chain seq x y z
N MET A 1 7.01 6.59 23.67
CA MET A 1 7.37 5.20 23.32
C MET A 1 7.92 5.22 21.90
N GLU A 2 9.22 5.46 21.78
CA GLU A 2 9.90 5.81 20.53
C GLU A 2 10.00 4.60 19.59
N ARG A 3 9.31 4.67 18.44
CA ARG A 3 9.53 3.73 17.33
C ARG A 3 10.76 4.17 16.55
N LYS A 4 11.88 3.47 16.74
CA LYS A 4 13.05 3.58 15.86
C LYS A 4 12.67 3.13 14.45
N PHE A 5 12.53 4.09 13.55
CA PHE A 5 12.44 3.89 12.11
C PHE A 5 13.77 3.31 11.62
N VAL A 6 13.82 2.00 11.39
CA VAL A 6 14.91 1.37 10.66
C VAL A 6 14.70 1.73 9.19
N LYS A 7 15.40 2.78 8.72
CA LYS A 7 15.55 3.05 7.28
C LYS A 7 16.36 1.90 6.67
N PHE A 8 15.67 0.88 6.18
CA PHE A 8 16.28 -0.15 5.35
C PHE A 8 16.54 0.49 3.98
N SER A 9 17.77 0.98 3.77
CA SER A 9 18.23 1.31 2.43
C SER A 9 18.10 0.04 1.60
N LEU A 10 17.28 0.12 0.56
CA LEU A 10 17.16 -0.83 -0.53
C LEU A 10 18.54 -0.92 -1.20
N LEU A 11 19.44 -1.72 -0.63
CA LEU A 11 20.71 -2.04 -1.26
C LEU A 11 20.36 -2.94 -2.44
N LEU A 12 20.36 -2.34 -3.62
CA LEU A 12 20.32 -3.00 -4.91
C LEU A 12 21.52 -3.95 -4.95
N LEU A 13 21.35 -5.18 -4.44
CA LEU A 13 22.31 -6.25 -4.68
C LEU A 13 22.13 -6.63 -6.14
N ILE A 14 22.89 -5.96 -7.01
CA ILE A 14 23.11 -6.37 -8.38
C ILE A 14 23.63 -7.80 -8.29
N VAL A 15 22.76 -8.77 -8.55
CA VAL A 15 23.17 -10.14 -8.86
C VAL A 15 23.97 -10.03 -10.14
N ALA A 16 25.29 -9.93 -10.01
CA ALA A 16 26.21 -9.89 -11.13
C ALA A 16 26.22 -11.27 -11.80
N PHE A 17 25.36 -11.44 -12.80
CA PHE A 17 25.50 -12.47 -13.81
C PHE A 17 26.40 -11.96 -14.94
N VAL A 18 27.51 -12.69 -15.15
CA VAL A 18 28.34 -12.85 -16.37
C VAL A 18 29.24 -11.69 -16.80
N VAL A 19 30.57 -11.90 -16.77
CA VAL A 19 31.46 -11.78 -17.95
C VAL A 19 32.58 -12.81 -17.85
N SER A 20 32.49 -13.86 -18.67
CA SER A 20 33.64 -14.67 -19.09
C SER A 20 34.22 -14.02 -20.35
N CYS A 21 35.51 -13.64 -20.31
CA CYS A 21 36.45 -13.62 -21.45
C CYS A 21 37.75 -12.91 -21.06
N LYS A 22 38.84 -13.67 -20.89
CA LYS A 22 40.10 -13.37 -21.60
C LYS A 22 40.99 -14.60 -21.65
N LYS A 23 41.19 -15.05 -22.89
CA LYS A 23 42.10 -16.10 -23.34
C LYS A 23 43.50 -15.51 -23.33
N ASN A 24 44.43 -16.03 -22.53
CA ASN A 24 45.86 -15.90 -22.79
C ASN A 24 46.41 -17.31 -23.01
N LYS A 25 46.82 -17.56 -24.26
CA LYS A 25 47.75 -18.63 -24.61
C LYS A 25 49.12 -18.18 -24.10
N ASP A 26 49.72 -18.97 -23.22
CA ASP A 26 51.16 -19.20 -23.25
C ASP A 26 51.40 -20.66 -22.89
N GLU A 27 52.06 -21.36 -23.82
CA GLU A 27 52.56 -22.72 -23.66
C GLU A 27 53.73 -22.71 -22.68
N ILE A 28 53.57 -23.37 -21.54
CA ILE A 28 54.69 -23.92 -20.78
C ILE A 28 54.33 -25.37 -20.49
N SER A 29 55.07 -26.27 -21.15
CA SER A 29 55.11 -27.69 -20.87
C SER A 29 55.67 -27.90 -19.46
N GLY A 30 54.78 -28.18 -18.53
CA GLY A 30 55.08 -28.65 -17.19
C GLY A 30 53.95 -29.60 -16.79
N GLU A 31 54.32 -30.77 -16.31
CA GLU A 31 53.46 -31.82 -15.79
C GLU A 31 52.31 -31.22 -14.95
N LYS A 32 51.09 -31.23 -15.48
CA LYS A 32 49.91 -30.68 -14.79
C LYS A 32 49.54 -31.62 -13.66
N ASP A 33 50.06 -31.35 -12.48
CA ASP A 33 49.33 -31.67 -11.25
C ASP A 33 47.91 -31.11 -11.43
N LYS A 34 46.91 -32.01 -11.39
CA LYS A 34 45.49 -31.63 -11.50
C LYS A 34 45.16 -30.75 -10.30
N GLU A 35 45.29 -29.44 -10.48
CA GLU A 35 45.01 -28.41 -9.50
C GLU A 35 43.60 -28.61 -8.96
N HIS A 36 43.48 -28.77 -7.64
CA HIS A 36 42.19 -28.99 -6.99
C HIS A 36 41.33 -27.74 -7.15
N VAL A 37 40.14 -27.87 -7.73
CA VAL A 37 39.18 -26.76 -7.78
C VAL A 37 38.49 -26.67 -6.43
N SER A 38 38.97 -25.73 -5.60
CA SER A 38 38.35 -25.41 -4.33
C SER A 38 37.03 -24.68 -4.58
N ILE A 39 35.91 -25.31 -4.23
CA ILE A 39 34.61 -24.66 -4.30
C ILE A 39 34.37 -23.93 -2.98
N LYS A 40 34.23 -22.61 -3.03
CA LYS A 40 33.70 -21.84 -1.90
C LYS A 40 32.19 -21.97 -1.90
N LEU A 41 31.63 -22.52 -0.81
CA LEU A 41 30.20 -22.40 -0.55
C LEU A 41 29.86 -20.91 -0.43
N GLU A 42 28.86 -20.46 -1.19
CA GLU A 42 28.25 -19.15 -0.96
C GLU A 42 27.57 -19.18 0.42
N ALA A 43 28.31 -18.70 1.42
CA ALA A 43 27.89 -18.32 2.77
C ALA A 43 26.67 -19.05 3.37
N ASN A 44 26.86 -20.28 3.89
CA ASN A 44 26.11 -20.75 5.06
C ASN A 44 27.00 -20.53 6.30
N ALA A 45 26.97 -19.33 6.87
CA ALA A 45 27.80 -18.95 8.03
C ALA A 45 27.52 -19.82 9.29
N GLU A 46 26.39 -20.53 9.33
CA GLU A 46 25.91 -21.28 10.50
C GLU A 46 26.32 -22.76 10.51
N GLY A 47 26.80 -23.33 9.40
CA GLY A 47 27.12 -24.76 9.28
C GLY A 47 25.90 -25.65 9.02
N PHE A 48 26.11 -26.96 8.90
CA PHE A 48 25.10 -27.95 8.51
C PHE A 48 24.92 -29.02 9.58
N LYS A 49 23.66 -29.44 9.83
CA LYS A 49 23.36 -30.58 10.69
C LYS A 49 23.70 -31.89 9.95
N PRO A 50 24.10 -32.97 10.65
CA PRO A 50 24.08 -34.32 10.10
C PRO A 50 22.78 -34.62 9.36
N LEU A 51 22.88 -35.25 8.18
CA LEU A 51 21.78 -35.56 7.27
C LEU A 51 21.03 -34.33 6.70
N ALA A 52 21.57 -33.13 6.83
CA ALA A 52 21.11 -31.98 6.07
C ALA A 52 21.43 -32.15 4.58
N LEU A 53 20.52 -31.72 3.71
CA LEU A 53 20.74 -31.70 2.27
C LEU A 53 21.63 -30.51 1.90
N VAL A 54 22.71 -30.77 1.17
CA VAL A 54 23.63 -29.76 0.67
C VAL A 54 23.59 -29.76 -0.85
N GLN A 55 23.58 -28.55 -1.40
CA GLN A 55 23.61 -28.29 -2.83
C GLN A 55 24.80 -27.40 -3.16
N VAL A 56 25.59 -27.78 -4.14
CA VAL A 56 26.79 -27.05 -4.57
C VAL A 56 26.81 -26.94 -6.08
N LYS A 57 26.82 -25.70 -6.59
CA LYS A 57 26.99 -25.44 -8.01
C LYS A 57 28.45 -25.67 -8.40
N LEU A 58 28.67 -26.51 -9.40
CA LEU A 58 29.98 -26.80 -9.97
C LEU A 58 30.25 -25.80 -11.11
N THR A 59 31.42 -25.18 -11.12
CA THR A 59 31.87 -24.36 -12.25
C THR A 59 32.58 -25.24 -13.29
N ASP A 60 32.53 -24.80 -14.54
CA ASP A 60 33.38 -25.30 -15.65
C ASP A 60 33.15 -26.74 -16.13
N ILE A 61 32.06 -27.40 -15.70
CA ILE A 61 31.65 -28.69 -16.24
C ILE A 61 30.20 -28.61 -16.70
N LEU A 62 29.89 -29.17 -17.88
CA LEU A 62 28.52 -29.47 -18.33
C LEU A 62 28.24 -30.96 -18.10
N VAL A 63 27.40 -31.26 -17.12
CA VAL A 63 26.93 -32.61 -16.77
C VAL A 63 25.43 -32.58 -16.55
N ASP A 64 24.70 -33.32 -17.39
CA ASP A 64 23.26 -33.45 -17.28
C ASP A 64 22.89 -34.29 -16.04
N LYS A 65 23.48 -35.48 -15.91
CA LYS A 65 23.35 -36.36 -14.74
C LYS A 65 24.59 -37.25 -14.56
N PHE A 66 25.12 -37.34 -13.35
CA PHE A 66 26.26 -38.18 -12.99
C PHE A 66 26.26 -38.48 -11.49
N ASP A 67 26.43 -39.73 -11.11
CA ASP A 67 26.53 -40.13 -9.71
C ASP A 67 27.99 -40.45 -9.39
N THR A 68 28.46 -39.99 -8.23
CA THR A 68 29.82 -40.21 -7.76
C THR A 68 29.84 -40.43 -6.25
N ASN A 69 30.97 -40.87 -5.73
CA ASN A 69 31.21 -40.94 -4.30
C ASN A 69 32.28 -39.92 -3.92
N GLY A 70 32.03 -39.22 -2.81
CA GLY A 70 33.02 -38.42 -2.11
C GLY A 70 33.47 -39.09 -0.82
N THR A 71 34.48 -38.50 -0.19
CA THR A 71 34.99 -38.88 1.12
C THR A 71 35.01 -37.67 2.04
N LEU A 72 34.43 -37.83 3.23
CA LEU A 72 34.54 -36.90 4.34
C LEU A 72 35.06 -37.69 5.53
N LEU A 73 36.29 -37.39 5.97
CA LEU A 73 37.09 -38.31 6.79
C LEU A 73 37.19 -39.68 6.06
N ASP A 74 36.82 -40.77 6.75
CA ASP A 74 36.79 -42.13 6.21
C ASP A 74 35.38 -42.57 5.77
N LYS A 75 34.40 -41.67 5.76
CA LYS A 75 33.02 -41.99 5.36
C LYS A 75 32.80 -41.71 3.88
N SER A 76 32.26 -42.70 3.16
CA SER A 76 31.79 -42.52 1.79
C SER A 76 30.49 -41.72 1.77
N VAL A 77 30.44 -40.69 0.93
CA VAL A 77 29.26 -39.82 0.74
C VAL A 77 28.80 -39.97 -0.70
N LYS A 78 27.56 -40.44 -0.90
CA LYS A 78 26.94 -40.48 -2.24
C LYS A 78 26.62 -39.06 -2.69
N ILE A 79 27.05 -38.72 -3.90
CA ILE A 79 26.86 -37.40 -4.50
C ILE A 79 26.16 -37.57 -5.84
N ALA A 80 24.99 -36.96 -5.97
CA ALA A 80 24.26 -36.88 -7.23
C ALA A 80 24.53 -35.53 -7.90
N VAL A 81 25.20 -35.54 -9.05
CA VAL A 81 25.46 -34.36 -9.87
C VAL A 81 24.38 -34.26 -10.94
N ILE A 82 23.56 -33.23 -10.88
CA ILE A 82 22.45 -33.02 -11.82
C ILE A 82 22.48 -31.56 -12.26
N ASN A 83 22.53 -31.31 -13.57
CA ASN A 83 22.61 -29.96 -14.15
C ASN A 83 23.71 -29.11 -13.48
N ASN A 84 24.95 -29.61 -13.47
CA ASN A 84 26.13 -28.97 -12.88
C ASN A 84 26.01 -28.67 -11.38
N THR A 85 25.13 -29.39 -10.68
CA THR A 85 24.90 -29.17 -9.25
C THR A 85 25.10 -30.48 -8.51
N ALA A 86 26.06 -30.51 -7.60
CA ALA A 86 26.30 -31.63 -6.71
C ALA A 86 25.32 -31.56 -5.52
N ASN A 87 24.62 -32.67 -5.27
CA ASN A 87 23.65 -32.80 -4.20
C ASN A 87 24.03 -34.01 -3.33
N PHE A 88 24.07 -33.82 -2.02
CA PHE A 88 24.42 -34.89 -1.08
C PHE A 88 23.87 -34.61 0.32
N LEU A 89 23.84 -35.64 1.17
CA LEU A 89 23.55 -35.48 2.59
C LEU A 89 24.85 -35.38 3.39
N VAL A 90 24.87 -34.48 4.38
CA VAL A 90 25.96 -34.44 5.35
C VAL A 90 26.02 -35.78 6.09
N PRO A 91 27.16 -36.49 6.11
CA PRO A 91 27.27 -37.75 6.82
C PRO A 91 27.11 -37.55 8.33
N GLU A 92 26.73 -38.61 9.05
CA GLU A 92 26.63 -38.56 10.50
C GLU A 92 28.02 -38.50 11.15
N VAL A 93 28.52 -37.29 11.37
CA VAL A 93 29.80 -37.00 12.04
C VAL A 93 29.59 -36.02 13.19
N GLN A 94 30.58 -35.92 14.09
CA GLN A 94 30.54 -34.95 15.18
C GLN A 94 30.62 -33.51 14.64
N ALA A 95 30.30 -32.53 15.49
CA ALA A 95 30.44 -31.13 15.12
C ALA A 95 31.92 -30.79 14.89
N GLY A 96 32.21 -30.06 13.82
CA GLY A 96 33.58 -29.76 13.40
C GLY A 96 33.63 -29.19 11.99
N SER A 97 34.85 -28.89 11.51
CA SER A 97 35.09 -28.49 10.13
C SER A 97 35.80 -29.62 9.38
N TYR A 98 35.29 -30.00 8.23
CA TYR A 98 35.76 -31.14 7.45
C TYR A 98 35.85 -30.79 5.97
N ASP A 99 36.75 -31.45 5.25
CA ASP A 99 36.80 -31.35 3.80
C ASP A 99 36.12 -32.56 3.17
N LEU A 100 35.07 -32.30 2.39
CA LEU A 100 34.49 -33.30 1.49
C LEU A 100 35.24 -33.27 0.17
N ASN A 101 35.87 -34.39 -0.16
CA ASN A 101 36.62 -34.57 -1.40
C ASN A 101 35.81 -35.42 -2.37
N PHE A 102 35.64 -34.99 -3.61
CA PHE A 102 34.95 -35.79 -4.63
C PHE A 102 35.43 -35.47 -6.04
N THR A 103 35.16 -36.37 -6.98
CA THR A 103 35.58 -36.23 -8.38
C THR A 103 34.38 -36.27 -9.31
N VAL A 104 34.31 -35.32 -10.25
CA VAL A 104 33.32 -35.27 -11.33
C VAL A 104 34.07 -35.14 -12.64
N LYS A 105 33.88 -36.09 -13.58
CA LYS A 105 34.55 -36.11 -14.89
C LYS A 105 36.06 -35.75 -14.81
N ASP A 106 36.79 -36.49 -13.97
CA ASP A 106 38.24 -36.34 -13.74
C ASP A 106 38.73 -35.05 -13.06
N GLN A 107 37.82 -34.15 -12.71
CA GLN A 107 38.09 -32.94 -11.93
C GLN A 107 37.83 -33.19 -10.45
N LYS A 108 38.84 -32.92 -9.62
CA LYS A 108 38.77 -33.06 -8.16
C LYS A 108 38.24 -31.78 -7.54
N TYR A 109 37.29 -31.96 -6.64
CA TYR A 109 36.67 -30.90 -5.87
C TYR A 109 36.91 -31.11 -4.38
N VAL A 110 37.20 -30.00 -3.69
CA VAL A 110 37.32 -29.96 -2.23
C VAL A 110 36.30 -28.95 -1.71
N LEU A 111 35.45 -29.41 -0.81
CA LEU A 111 34.39 -28.62 -0.21
C LEU A 111 34.57 -28.57 1.31
N ASN A 112 34.86 -27.39 1.84
CA ASN A 112 34.95 -27.19 3.27
C ASN A 112 33.55 -27.11 3.89
N LEU A 113 33.24 -28.04 4.78
CA LEU A 113 31.95 -28.20 5.46
C LEU A 113 32.10 -28.02 6.96
N LYS A 114 31.40 -27.03 7.51
CA LYS A 114 31.20 -26.88 8.96
C LYS A 114 29.98 -27.68 9.38
N VAL A 115 30.16 -28.74 10.15
CA VAL A 115 29.08 -29.55 10.73
C VAL A 115 28.78 -29.06 12.14
N ILE A 116 27.49 -28.87 12.45
CA ILE A 116 27.01 -28.48 13.78
C ILE A 116 26.25 -29.64 14.44
N ALA A 117 26.18 -29.63 15.77
CA ALA A 117 25.45 -30.67 16.49
C ALA A 117 23.96 -30.67 16.13
N SER A 118 23.41 -31.86 15.91
CA SER A 118 21.95 -32.04 15.85
C SER A 118 21.35 -31.81 17.24
N GLY A 119 20.22 -31.11 17.30
CA GLY A 119 19.38 -31.08 18.50
C GLY A 119 18.72 -32.44 18.77
N SER A 120 17.90 -32.53 19.82
CA SER A 120 17.06 -33.71 20.07
C SER A 120 16.14 -33.98 18.88
N VAL A 121 16.15 -35.22 18.39
CA VAL A 121 15.29 -35.67 17.28
C VAL A 121 14.09 -36.40 17.88
N SER A 122 12.89 -35.93 17.56
CA SER A 122 11.64 -36.58 17.95
C SER A 122 11.45 -37.92 17.22
N GLU A 123 10.49 -38.72 17.68
CA GLU A 123 10.10 -39.94 16.98
C GLU A 123 9.63 -39.66 15.55
N ALA A 124 9.84 -40.64 14.66
CA ALA A 124 9.49 -40.54 13.25
C ALA A 124 8.01 -40.24 13.00
N THR A 125 7.12 -40.82 13.83
CA THR A 125 5.67 -40.63 13.80
C THR A 125 5.30 -39.17 14.01
N VAL A 126 5.93 -38.48 14.96
CA VAL A 126 5.68 -37.05 15.23
C VAL A 126 5.94 -36.21 13.98
N TYR A 127 7.04 -36.48 13.27
CA TYR A 127 7.36 -35.78 12.02
C TYR A 127 6.42 -36.16 10.88
N ALA A 128 6.08 -37.45 10.76
CA ALA A 128 5.13 -37.92 9.75
C ALA A 128 3.75 -37.25 9.92
N ASP A 129 3.23 -37.20 11.15
CA ASP A 129 1.93 -36.60 11.49
C ASP A 129 1.91 -35.09 11.26
N GLN A 130 3.01 -34.39 11.59
CA GLN A 130 3.16 -32.97 11.31
C GLN A 130 3.14 -32.67 9.81
N ILE A 131 3.82 -33.49 9.01
CA ILE A 131 3.82 -33.36 7.55
C ILE A 131 2.44 -33.69 7.00
N ALA A 132 1.81 -34.78 7.47
CA ALA A 132 0.47 -35.22 7.08
C ALA A 132 -0.56 -34.10 7.26
N SER A 133 -0.63 -33.55 8.47
CA SER A 133 -1.53 -32.45 8.81
C SER A 133 -1.34 -31.24 7.88
N GLY A 134 -0.09 -30.94 7.52
CA GLY A 134 0.23 -29.87 6.58
C GLY A 134 -0.24 -30.16 5.15
N VAL A 135 -0.03 -31.38 4.67
CA VAL A 135 -0.48 -31.82 3.34
C VAL A 135 -2.01 -31.81 3.24
N GLU A 136 -2.70 -32.37 4.24
CA GLU A 136 -4.16 -32.40 4.30
C GLU A 136 -4.77 -31.00 4.31
N LYS A 137 -4.16 -30.08 5.07
CA LYS A 137 -4.54 -28.66 5.06
C LYS A 137 -4.40 -28.05 3.66
N SER A 138 -3.25 -28.22 2.99
CA SER A 138 -3.05 -27.68 1.64
C SER A 138 -4.02 -28.29 0.62
N ILE A 139 -4.32 -29.59 0.71
CA ILE A 139 -5.33 -30.26 -0.14
C ILE A 139 -6.72 -29.66 0.10
N THR A 140 -7.08 -29.44 1.37
CA THR A 140 -8.37 -28.84 1.75
C THR A 140 -8.48 -27.42 1.19
N GLU A 141 -7.40 -26.63 1.29
CA GLU A 141 -7.35 -25.27 0.78
C GLU A 141 -7.37 -25.22 -0.76
N LEU A 142 -6.73 -26.17 -1.46
CA LEU A 142 -6.85 -26.33 -2.92
C LEU A 142 -8.29 -26.65 -3.35
N LYS A 143 -8.98 -27.55 -2.65
CA LYS A 143 -10.40 -27.86 -2.89
C LYS A 143 -11.32 -26.67 -2.59
N ALA A 144 -11.01 -25.89 -1.56
CA ALA A 144 -11.74 -24.66 -1.28
C ALA A 144 -11.55 -23.63 -2.41
N GLN A 145 -10.36 -23.54 -3.00
CA GLN A 145 -10.12 -22.66 -4.15
C GLN A 145 -10.92 -23.07 -5.39
N SER A 146 -11.10 -24.36 -5.67
CA SER A 146 -11.93 -24.78 -6.82
C SER A 146 -13.40 -24.33 -6.69
N ASN A 147 -13.86 -24.05 -5.46
CA ASN A 147 -15.21 -23.54 -5.18
C ASN A 147 -15.31 -22.01 -5.25
N ASN A 148 -14.21 -21.29 -5.51
CA ASN A 148 -14.22 -19.83 -5.58
C ASN A 148 -14.70 -19.34 -6.95
N ASP A 149 -15.92 -18.80 -7.02
CA ASP A 149 -16.56 -18.33 -8.27
C ASP A 149 -15.84 -17.21 -9.01
N GLN A 150 -14.84 -16.59 -8.39
CA GLN A 150 -14.04 -15.56 -9.02
C GLN A 150 -12.81 -16.12 -9.77
N LEU A 151 -12.53 -17.43 -9.67
CA LEU A 151 -11.45 -18.08 -10.42
C LEU A 151 -11.92 -18.57 -11.79
N PRO A 152 -11.09 -18.45 -12.85
CA PRO A 152 -11.38 -19.05 -14.15
C PRO A 152 -11.61 -20.56 -14.04
N ALA A 153 -12.52 -21.11 -14.86
CA ALA A 153 -12.86 -22.54 -14.84
C ALA A 153 -11.63 -23.46 -15.03
N THR A 154 -10.68 -23.06 -15.87
CA THR A 154 -9.43 -23.79 -16.08
C THR A 154 -8.56 -23.85 -14.83
N VAL A 155 -8.48 -22.76 -14.07
CA VAL A 155 -7.74 -22.71 -12.79
C VAL A 155 -8.43 -23.57 -11.73
N LYS A 156 -9.77 -23.52 -11.67
CA LYS A 156 -10.56 -24.39 -10.77
C LYS A 156 -10.30 -25.88 -11.04
N ALA A 157 -10.32 -26.29 -12.32
CA ALA A 157 -10.06 -27.67 -12.72
C ALA A 157 -8.63 -28.12 -12.39
N SER A 158 -7.62 -27.28 -12.69
CA SER A 158 -6.23 -27.57 -12.34
C SER A 158 -6.01 -27.70 -10.83
N ALA A 159 -6.67 -26.86 -10.01
CA ALA A 159 -6.58 -26.94 -8.55
C ALA A 159 -7.13 -28.26 -7.99
N LEU A 160 -8.28 -28.71 -8.50
CA LEU A 160 -8.86 -29.99 -8.09
C LEU A 160 -7.97 -31.17 -8.53
N ALA A 161 -7.46 -31.14 -9.77
CA ALA A 161 -6.56 -32.18 -10.27
C ALA A 161 -5.24 -32.25 -9.47
N ASP A 162 -4.68 -31.10 -9.07
CA ASP A 162 -3.51 -31.05 -8.20
C ASP A 162 -3.83 -31.56 -6.78
N ALA A 163 -5.00 -31.24 -6.22
CA ALA A 163 -5.42 -31.75 -4.92
C ALA A 163 -5.47 -33.29 -4.89
N GLU A 164 -6.06 -33.92 -5.90
CA GLU A 164 -6.11 -35.38 -6.00
C GLU A 164 -4.73 -36.00 -6.27
N LYS A 165 -3.90 -35.36 -7.10
CA LYS A 165 -2.52 -35.78 -7.37
C LYS A 165 -1.67 -35.80 -6.10
N TYR A 166 -1.66 -34.71 -5.33
CA TYR A 166 -0.85 -34.63 -4.12
C TYR A 166 -1.41 -35.50 -2.99
N LYS A 167 -2.72 -35.74 -2.96
CA LYS A 167 -3.31 -36.75 -2.08
C LYS A 167 -2.79 -38.15 -2.39
N ALA A 168 -2.82 -38.57 -3.65
CA ALA A 168 -2.34 -39.88 -4.08
C ALA A 168 -0.83 -40.06 -3.79
N LEU A 169 -0.02 -39.04 -4.07
CA LEU A 169 1.41 -39.04 -3.73
C LEU A 169 1.64 -39.20 -2.23
N PHE A 170 0.86 -38.49 -1.42
CA PHE A 170 0.99 -38.56 0.03
C PHE A 170 0.60 -39.94 0.58
N GLU A 171 -0.49 -40.53 0.10
CA GLU A 171 -0.91 -41.89 0.47
C GLU A 171 0.13 -42.94 0.07
N GLU A 172 0.72 -42.80 -1.12
CA GLU A 172 1.77 -43.66 -1.63
C GLU A 172 3.01 -43.66 -0.75
N TYR A 173 3.58 -42.49 -0.45
CA TYR A 173 4.72 -42.39 0.47
C TYR A 173 4.31 -42.73 1.92
N GLY A 174 3.05 -42.48 2.29
CA GLY A 174 2.38 -43.02 3.47
C GLY A 174 2.64 -44.51 3.67
N ASN A 175 2.34 -45.27 2.62
CA ASN A 175 2.54 -46.71 2.61
C ASN A 175 4.02 -47.10 2.66
N GLU A 176 4.89 -46.41 1.92
CA GLU A 176 6.35 -46.65 1.98
C GLU A 176 6.92 -46.39 3.39
N TYR A 177 6.48 -45.33 4.07
CA TYR A 177 6.85 -45.03 5.46
C TYR A 177 6.43 -46.15 6.42
N ASN A 178 5.23 -46.71 6.24
CA ASN A 178 4.73 -47.78 7.09
C ASN A 178 5.54 -49.08 6.94
N GLN A 179 6.17 -49.28 5.79
CA GLN A 179 7.04 -50.43 5.50
C GLN A 179 8.47 -50.28 6.05
N LEU A 180 8.87 -49.06 6.46
CA LEU A 180 10.20 -48.83 7.03
C LEU A 180 10.38 -49.59 8.35
N ASN A 181 11.54 -50.21 8.52
CA ASN A 181 11.94 -50.78 9.80
C ASN A 181 12.33 -49.67 10.81
N ALA A 182 12.58 -50.05 12.08
CA ALA A 182 12.88 -49.09 13.14
C ALA A 182 14.13 -48.22 12.86
N ALA A 183 15.19 -48.80 12.29
CA ALA A 183 16.41 -48.08 11.95
C ALA A 183 16.17 -47.07 10.81
N GLU A 184 15.41 -47.47 9.79
CA GLU A 184 15.05 -46.59 8.67
C GLU A 184 14.11 -45.46 9.10
N LYS A 185 13.16 -45.72 10.01
CA LYS A 185 12.32 -44.68 10.61
C LYS A 185 13.15 -43.66 11.41
N MET A 186 14.20 -44.11 12.09
CA MET A 186 15.12 -43.19 12.75
C MET A 186 15.89 -42.32 11.75
N VAL A 187 16.36 -42.88 10.62
CA VAL A 187 16.99 -42.08 9.56
C VAL A 187 15.99 -41.08 8.97
N PHE A 188 14.75 -41.49 8.71
CA PHE A 188 13.67 -40.61 8.26
C PHE A 188 13.50 -39.40 9.19
N ALA A 189 13.38 -39.65 10.51
CA ALA A 189 13.21 -38.61 11.51
C ALA A 189 14.39 -37.62 11.51
N LYS A 190 15.62 -38.12 11.44
CA LYS A 190 16.83 -37.28 11.42
C LYS A 190 16.93 -36.44 10.15
N VAL A 191 16.60 -36.99 8.99
CA VAL A 191 16.59 -36.24 7.71
C VAL A 191 15.57 -35.11 7.77
N ILE A 192 14.35 -35.37 8.27
CA ILE A 192 13.35 -34.32 8.42
C ILE A 192 13.82 -33.27 9.43
N ALA A 193 14.29 -33.67 10.61
CA ALA A 193 14.77 -32.75 11.64
C ALA A 193 15.91 -31.85 11.16
N ALA A 194 16.83 -32.39 10.35
CA ALA A 194 17.95 -31.63 9.79
C ALA A 194 17.54 -30.59 8.73
N ASN A 195 16.38 -30.78 8.10
CA ASN A 195 15.90 -29.97 6.98
C ASN A 195 14.62 -29.17 7.29
N MET A 196 14.02 -29.35 8.47
CA MET A 196 12.73 -28.77 8.83
C MET A 196 12.74 -27.24 8.77
N ASP A 197 13.84 -26.59 9.18
CA ASP A 197 13.93 -25.14 9.29
C ASP A 197 13.65 -24.44 7.94
N TRP A 198 14.34 -24.84 6.88
CA TRP A 198 14.14 -24.25 5.56
C TRP A 198 12.78 -24.64 4.93
N ILE A 199 12.21 -25.80 5.29
CA ILE A 199 10.86 -26.20 4.85
C ILE A 199 9.80 -25.30 5.49
N GLN A 200 9.94 -25.01 6.79
CA GLN A 200 9.06 -24.09 7.48
C GLN A 200 9.22 -22.67 6.93
N GLU A 201 10.43 -22.23 6.59
CA GLU A 201 10.65 -20.95 5.91
C GLU A 201 9.93 -20.87 4.56
N ILE A 202 9.96 -21.94 3.75
CA ILE A 202 9.20 -22.00 2.49
C ILE A 202 7.70 -21.89 2.78
N LYS A 203 7.17 -22.70 3.70
CA LYS A 203 5.75 -22.70 4.06
C LYS A 203 5.29 -21.34 4.59
N SER A 204 6.07 -20.70 5.45
CA SER A 204 5.76 -19.36 5.97
C SER A 204 5.83 -18.30 4.88
N SER A 205 6.81 -18.41 3.96
CA SER A 205 6.94 -17.49 2.82
C SER A 205 5.73 -17.59 1.88
N LEU A 206 5.30 -18.81 1.55
CA LEU A 206 4.10 -19.07 0.77
C LEU A 206 2.84 -18.53 1.46
N ALA A 207 2.66 -18.82 2.76
CA ALA A 207 1.53 -18.29 3.52
C ALA A 207 1.50 -16.76 3.58
N SER A 208 2.67 -16.11 3.74
CA SER A 208 2.81 -14.66 3.74
C SER A 208 2.51 -14.03 2.37
N ILE A 209 2.96 -14.68 1.29
CA ILE A 209 2.62 -14.32 -0.09
C ILE A 209 1.11 -14.33 -0.29
N ASN A 210 0.43 -15.41 0.12
CA ASN A 210 -1.02 -15.54 0.01
C ASN A 210 -1.75 -14.47 0.84
N LYS A 211 -1.36 -14.29 2.10
CA LYS A 211 -1.93 -13.26 2.96
C LYS A 211 -1.81 -11.87 2.33
N SER A 212 -0.67 -11.56 1.71
CA SER A 212 -0.45 -10.28 1.03
C SER A 212 -1.38 -10.10 -0.16
N ALA A 213 -1.52 -11.14 -0.99
CA ALA A 213 -2.44 -11.14 -2.14
C ALA A 213 -3.92 -11.01 -1.72
N GLN A 214 -4.34 -11.71 -0.66
CA GLN A 214 -5.69 -11.59 -0.10
C GLN A 214 -5.94 -10.21 0.53
N GLY A 215 -4.93 -9.65 1.21
CA GLY A 215 -4.97 -8.29 1.76
C GLY A 215 -5.25 -7.25 0.67
N LEU A 216 -4.56 -7.35 -0.47
CA LEU A 216 -4.73 -6.43 -1.61
C LEU A 216 -6.11 -6.56 -2.27
N LYS A 217 -6.73 -7.73 -2.17
CA LYS A 217 -8.10 -7.96 -2.65
C LYS A 217 -9.14 -7.34 -1.73
N SER A 218 -8.98 -7.51 -0.42
CA SER A 218 -9.94 -7.03 0.61
C SER A 218 -9.88 -5.51 0.82
N SER A 219 -8.72 -4.88 0.60
CA SER A 219 -8.57 -3.42 0.64
C SER A 219 -9.41 -2.67 -0.39
N ARG A 220 -10.03 -3.36 -1.36
CA ARG A 220 -11.00 -2.78 -2.31
C ARG A 220 -12.33 -2.38 -1.67
N SER A 221 -12.68 -2.92 -0.51
CA SER A 221 -13.96 -2.67 0.14
C SER A 221 -13.93 -1.32 0.86
N VAL A 222 -14.61 -0.32 0.28
CA VAL A 222 -14.79 1.01 0.86
C VAL A 222 -15.46 0.89 2.23
N SER A 223 -14.84 1.38 3.30
CA SER A 223 -15.47 1.47 4.62
C SER A 223 -16.33 2.73 4.74
N ASN A 224 -17.45 2.63 5.45
CA ASN A 224 -18.36 3.74 5.74
C ASN A 224 -17.78 4.80 6.73
N THR A 225 -16.50 4.71 7.12
CA THR A 225 -15.90 5.47 8.23
C THR A 225 -14.83 6.50 7.83
N GLY A 226 -14.72 6.87 6.55
CA GLY A 226 -13.75 7.85 6.05
C GLY A 226 -13.00 7.39 4.79
N VAL A 227 -12.06 8.21 4.33
CA VAL A 227 -11.22 7.90 3.16
C VAL A 227 -10.04 7.05 3.60
N GLN A 228 -10.10 5.74 3.33
CA GLN A 228 -9.02 4.83 3.67
C GLN A 228 -7.71 5.16 2.94
N ASP A 229 -6.60 4.94 3.64
CA ASP A 229 -5.24 5.07 3.12
C ASP A 229 -4.80 3.81 2.35
N TYR A 230 -5.49 3.55 1.24
CA TYR A 230 -5.26 2.37 0.42
C TYR A 230 -3.84 2.36 -0.19
N GLU A 231 -3.29 3.53 -0.52
CA GLU A 231 -1.92 3.68 -1.00
C GLU A 231 -0.90 3.08 -0.02
N GLN A 232 -1.00 3.42 1.28
CA GLN A 232 -0.09 2.86 2.28
C GLN A 232 -0.33 1.38 2.46
N GLN A 233 -1.59 0.96 2.58
CA GLN A 233 -1.92 -0.45 2.75
C GLN A 233 -1.41 -1.30 1.57
N GLN A 234 -1.56 -0.80 0.34
CA GLN A 234 -1.01 -1.45 -0.85
C GLN A 234 0.52 -1.50 -0.80
N SER A 235 1.19 -0.39 -0.47
CA SER A 235 2.66 -0.37 -0.33
C SER A 235 3.15 -1.38 0.70
N ASP A 236 2.55 -1.44 1.89
CA ASP A 236 2.93 -2.37 2.96
C ASP A 236 2.76 -3.83 2.54
N LEU A 237 1.63 -4.15 1.89
CA LEU A 237 1.35 -5.51 1.40
C LEU A 237 2.28 -5.91 0.25
N ILE A 238 2.62 -4.98 -0.65
CA ILE A 238 3.59 -5.24 -1.71
C ILE A 238 4.98 -5.49 -1.11
N GLU A 239 5.41 -4.68 -0.15
CA GLU A 239 6.71 -4.91 0.49
C GLU A 239 6.77 -6.23 1.25
N GLN A 240 5.68 -6.60 1.95
CA GLN A 240 5.58 -7.91 2.59
C GLN A 240 5.67 -9.03 1.56
N TRP A 241 4.99 -8.88 0.43
CA TRP A 241 5.06 -9.83 -0.69
C TRP A 241 6.49 -9.95 -1.22
N LEU A 242 7.16 -8.83 -1.51
CA LEU A 242 8.55 -8.78 -2.00
C LEU A 242 9.52 -9.51 -1.07
N ARG A 243 9.46 -9.23 0.24
CA ARG A 243 10.28 -9.88 1.26
C ARG A 243 10.04 -11.40 1.30
N SER A 244 8.78 -11.82 1.20
CA SER A 244 8.40 -13.24 1.24
C SER A 244 8.85 -13.98 -0.03
N THR A 245 8.74 -13.35 -1.19
CA THR A 245 9.20 -13.91 -2.47
C THR A 245 10.72 -14.09 -2.49
N TYR A 246 11.48 -13.11 -1.99
CA TYR A 246 12.93 -13.23 -1.87
C TYR A 246 13.34 -14.41 -0.98
N SER A 247 12.69 -14.56 0.18
CA SER A 247 12.90 -15.70 1.09
C SER A 247 12.56 -17.05 0.44
N LEU A 248 11.49 -17.10 -0.35
CA LEU A 248 11.07 -18.29 -1.08
C LEU A 248 12.10 -18.67 -2.17
N THR A 249 12.49 -17.72 -3.02
CA THR A 249 13.52 -17.90 -4.06
C THR A 249 14.82 -18.46 -3.48
N ARG A 250 15.31 -17.92 -2.36
CA ARG A 250 16.53 -18.44 -1.70
C ARG A 250 16.42 -19.93 -1.34
N ASN A 251 15.25 -20.37 -0.89
CA ASN A 251 15.03 -21.75 -0.47
C ASN A 251 14.55 -22.67 -1.60
N ILE A 252 14.17 -22.13 -2.75
CA ILE A 252 13.66 -22.95 -3.86
C ILE A 252 14.74 -23.79 -4.54
N ALA A 253 15.99 -23.33 -4.49
CA ALA A 253 17.14 -24.13 -4.91
C ALA A 253 17.24 -25.44 -4.10
N LYS A 254 16.99 -25.37 -2.78
CA LYS A 254 16.94 -26.55 -1.88
C LYS A 254 15.79 -27.47 -2.23
N LEU A 255 14.61 -26.92 -2.54
CA LEU A 255 13.47 -27.71 -3.03
C LEU A 255 13.82 -28.43 -4.34
N THR A 256 14.47 -27.74 -5.26
CA THR A 256 14.95 -28.34 -6.52
C THR A 256 15.87 -29.51 -6.22
N ALA A 257 16.82 -29.36 -5.29
CA ALA A 257 17.72 -30.43 -4.88
C ALA A 257 16.96 -31.64 -4.34
N VAL A 258 15.98 -31.44 -3.44
CA VAL A 258 15.14 -32.53 -2.90
C VAL A 258 14.46 -33.29 -4.03
N ILE A 259 13.84 -32.58 -4.97
CA ILE A 259 13.08 -33.20 -6.06
C ILE A 259 13.99 -33.96 -7.02
N LEU A 260 15.19 -33.46 -7.27
CA LEU A 260 16.13 -34.11 -8.17
C LEU A 260 16.73 -35.39 -7.59
N VAL A 261 16.79 -35.52 -6.27
CA VAL A 261 17.44 -36.66 -5.58
C VAL A 261 16.48 -37.63 -4.90
N MET A 262 15.22 -37.24 -4.72
CA MET A 262 14.19 -38.14 -4.19
C MET A 262 13.93 -39.30 -5.17
N PRO A 263 13.64 -40.51 -4.67
CA PRO A 263 13.28 -41.62 -5.52
C PRO A 263 11.93 -41.36 -6.20
N VAL A 264 11.81 -41.76 -7.48
CA VAL A 264 10.50 -42.02 -8.07
C VAL A 264 10.03 -43.36 -7.50
N THR A 265 8.77 -43.50 -7.11
CA THR A 265 8.20 -44.68 -6.42
C THR A 265 8.87 -46.01 -6.75
N GLY A 266 9.24 -46.76 -5.71
CA GLY A 266 9.86 -48.09 -5.84
C GLY A 266 11.31 -48.07 -6.34
N ALA A 267 11.90 -46.89 -6.61
CA ALA A 267 13.31 -46.75 -6.95
C ALA A 267 14.18 -46.61 -5.70
N ILE A 268 15.42 -47.09 -5.80
CA ILE A 268 16.45 -46.85 -4.78
C ILE A 268 16.81 -45.35 -4.79
N PRO A 269 16.87 -44.69 -3.62
CA PRO A 269 17.22 -43.27 -3.57
C PRO A 269 18.64 -43.02 -4.08
N LEU A 270 18.81 -41.93 -4.83
CA LEU A 270 20.10 -41.53 -5.41
C LEU A 270 21.14 -41.20 -4.33
N ILE A 271 20.68 -40.68 -3.18
CA ILE A 271 21.51 -40.38 -2.01
C ILE A 271 20.90 -41.01 -0.74
N GLY A 272 21.77 -41.45 0.17
CA GLY A 272 21.36 -42.00 1.47
C GLY A 272 20.76 -43.41 1.42
N THR A 273 19.85 -43.68 2.36
CA THR A 273 19.18 -44.97 2.58
C THR A 273 17.70 -44.91 2.20
N ILE A 274 16.95 -46.01 2.27
CA ILE A 274 15.50 -46.03 1.99
C ILE A 274 14.76 -45.01 2.87
N GLY A 275 15.07 -44.95 4.18
CA GLY A 275 14.49 -43.95 5.09
C GLY A 275 14.77 -42.50 4.67
N THR A 276 15.92 -42.23 4.05
CA THR A 276 16.22 -40.93 3.43
C THR A 276 15.29 -40.64 2.26
N GLY A 277 15.11 -41.60 1.35
CA GLY A 277 14.27 -41.46 0.17
C GLY A 277 12.83 -41.09 0.54
N VAL A 278 12.25 -41.83 1.49
CA VAL A 278 10.89 -41.58 1.99
C VAL A 278 10.79 -40.20 2.67
N ALA A 279 11.77 -39.79 3.47
CA ALA A 279 11.78 -38.46 4.10
C ALA A 279 11.79 -37.34 3.06
N LEU A 280 12.66 -37.42 2.06
CA LEU A 280 12.74 -36.44 0.98
C LEU A 280 11.43 -36.37 0.18
N ALA A 281 10.80 -37.51 -0.09
CA ALA A 281 9.53 -37.58 -0.79
C ALA A 281 8.37 -36.93 0.01
N TYR A 282 8.32 -37.16 1.33
CA TYR A 282 7.36 -36.48 2.23
C TYR A 282 7.55 -34.96 2.20
N MET A 283 8.78 -34.50 2.34
CA MET A 283 9.12 -33.07 2.34
C MET A 283 8.78 -32.43 0.99
N ALA A 284 9.11 -33.09 -0.13
CA ALA A 284 8.76 -32.64 -1.47
C ALA A 284 7.25 -32.53 -1.66
N THR A 285 6.50 -33.56 -1.27
CA THR A 285 5.04 -33.60 -1.41
C THR A 285 4.39 -32.47 -0.62
N ALA A 286 4.84 -32.24 0.62
CA ALA A 286 4.34 -31.17 1.47
C ALA A 286 4.63 -29.76 0.94
N VAL A 287 5.82 -29.55 0.37
CA VAL A 287 6.17 -28.26 -0.22
C VAL A 287 5.46 -28.05 -1.55
N LEU A 288 5.34 -29.08 -2.39
CA LEU A 288 4.67 -28.99 -3.69
C LEU A 288 3.16 -28.79 -3.57
N SER A 289 2.51 -29.46 -2.62
CA SER A 289 1.08 -29.22 -2.33
C SER A 289 0.85 -27.78 -1.88
N SER A 290 1.69 -27.28 -0.98
CA SER A 290 1.68 -25.88 -0.53
C SER A 290 1.98 -24.92 -1.69
N LEU A 291 2.95 -25.23 -2.54
CA LEU A 291 3.29 -24.39 -3.69
C LEU A 291 2.11 -24.29 -4.65
N SER A 292 1.53 -25.41 -5.08
CA SER A 292 0.38 -25.44 -6.00
C SER A 292 -0.78 -24.60 -5.48
N GLN A 293 -1.11 -24.73 -4.18
CA GLN A 293 -2.12 -23.90 -3.52
C GLN A 293 -1.86 -22.40 -3.69
N ASN A 294 -0.61 -21.97 -3.70
CA ASN A 294 -0.24 -20.56 -3.76
C ASN A 294 -0.08 -20.03 -5.20
N LEU A 295 0.24 -20.88 -6.17
CA LEU A 295 0.41 -20.48 -7.59
C LEU A 295 -0.86 -19.85 -8.18
N ALA A 296 -2.04 -20.38 -7.83
CA ALA A 296 -3.32 -19.84 -8.30
C ALA A 296 -3.57 -18.41 -7.79
N ILE A 297 -3.22 -18.14 -6.53
CA ILE A 297 -3.44 -16.84 -5.88
C ILE A 297 -2.43 -15.81 -6.38
N LEU A 298 -1.19 -16.23 -6.62
CA LEU A 298 -0.15 -15.40 -7.22
C LEU A 298 -0.55 -14.84 -8.59
N GLY A 299 -1.18 -15.66 -9.44
CA GLY A 299 -1.74 -15.20 -10.71
C GLY A 299 -2.79 -14.09 -10.56
N GLN A 300 -3.45 -13.98 -9.40
CA GLN A 300 -4.43 -12.93 -9.11
C GLN A 300 -3.82 -11.67 -8.51
N LEU A 301 -2.60 -11.71 -7.96
CA LEU A 301 -1.95 -10.57 -7.28
C LEU A 301 -1.87 -9.34 -8.20
N MET A 302 -1.47 -9.56 -9.45
CA MET A 302 -1.37 -8.49 -10.44
C MET A 302 -2.74 -7.92 -10.81
N GLU A 303 -3.79 -8.76 -10.75
CA GLU A 303 -5.16 -8.31 -11.01
C GLU A 303 -5.77 -7.49 -9.87
N VAL A 304 -5.16 -7.53 -8.68
CA VAL A 304 -5.60 -6.77 -7.50
C VAL A 304 -4.74 -5.58 -7.14
N THR A 305 -3.61 -5.42 -7.82
CA THR A 305 -2.70 -4.29 -7.65
C THR A 305 -3.04 -3.19 -8.66
N PHE A 306 -3.12 -1.94 -8.19
CA PHE A 306 -3.48 -0.81 -9.03
C PHE A 306 -2.37 0.23 -9.15
N ALA A 307 -2.29 0.82 -10.34
CA ALA A 307 -1.51 2.02 -10.62
C ALA A 307 -2.47 3.22 -10.84
N PRO A 308 -2.08 4.44 -10.42
CA PRO A 308 -2.77 5.65 -10.84
C PRO A 308 -2.85 5.71 -12.37
N TYR A 309 -4.01 6.09 -12.91
CA TYR A 309 -4.21 6.16 -14.35
C TYR A 309 -4.53 7.58 -14.79
N GLN A 310 -5.69 8.10 -14.41
CA GLN A 310 -6.23 9.35 -14.96
C GLN A 310 -7.28 9.97 -14.01
N ASN A 311 -7.73 11.18 -14.35
CA ASN A 311 -8.95 11.81 -13.84
C ASN A 311 -8.98 12.04 -12.32
N LEU A 312 -8.08 12.90 -11.84
CA LEU A 312 -8.20 13.44 -10.48
C LEU A 312 -9.48 14.27 -10.38
N THR A 313 -10.38 13.89 -9.48
CA THR A 313 -11.60 14.62 -9.14
C THR A 313 -11.53 15.09 -7.69
N PHE A 314 -12.24 16.19 -7.41
CA PHE A 314 -12.25 16.84 -6.11
C PHE A 314 -13.65 17.45 -5.93
N GLY A 315 -14.55 16.67 -5.31
CA GLY A 315 -15.99 16.92 -5.42
C GLY A 315 -16.55 16.73 -6.84
N ASP A 316 -17.83 17.04 -7.02
CA ASP A 316 -18.61 16.83 -8.26
C ASP A 316 -18.73 18.09 -9.15
N PHE A 317 -17.84 19.07 -8.99
CA PHE A 317 -18.05 20.41 -9.54
C PHE A 317 -17.07 20.75 -10.67
N SER A 318 -17.58 21.44 -11.70
CA SER A 318 -16.76 22.12 -12.72
C SER A 318 -16.32 23.52 -12.26
N THR A 319 -17.11 24.15 -11.38
CA THR A 319 -16.84 25.46 -10.77
C THR A 319 -17.31 25.44 -9.31
N GLU A 320 -16.50 25.95 -8.39
CA GLU A 320 -16.76 25.91 -6.94
C GLU A 320 -17.16 27.30 -6.39
N VAL A 321 -18.09 27.36 -5.43
CA VAL A 321 -18.53 28.63 -4.83
C VAL A 321 -18.37 28.59 -3.32
N TYR A 322 -17.46 29.39 -2.77
CA TYR A 322 -17.25 29.57 -1.34
C TYR A 322 -18.02 30.77 -0.82
N ASN A 323 -18.68 30.62 0.33
CA ASN A 323 -19.05 31.78 1.13
C ASN A 323 -17.81 32.24 1.90
N ASN A 324 -17.66 33.56 2.09
CA ASN A 324 -16.49 34.12 2.75
C ASN A 324 -16.21 33.45 4.11
N ALA A 325 -14.97 33.00 4.31
CA ALA A 325 -14.50 32.36 5.54
C ALA A 325 -15.28 31.10 5.99
N GLN A 326 -16.14 30.54 5.14
CA GLN A 326 -16.83 29.29 5.43
C GLN A 326 -16.05 28.09 4.88
N ALA A 327 -15.90 27.07 5.73
CA ALA A 327 -15.21 25.85 5.38
C ALA A 327 -16.11 24.90 4.58
N LYS A 328 -15.50 24.17 3.65
CA LYS A 328 -16.12 23.03 2.94
C LYS A 328 -15.21 21.82 3.01
N VAL A 329 -15.79 20.63 3.14
CA VAL A 329 -15.08 19.36 3.24
C VAL A 329 -15.23 18.59 1.93
N TYR A 330 -14.12 18.08 1.41
CA TYR A 330 -14.05 17.39 0.13
C TYR A 330 -13.31 16.06 0.25
N THR A 331 -13.74 15.12 -0.58
CA THR A 331 -13.01 13.90 -0.88
C THR A 331 -12.37 14.05 -2.25
N ALA A 332 -11.05 13.87 -2.31
CA ALA A 332 -10.33 13.70 -3.56
C ALA A 332 -10.50 12.26 -4.05
N SER A 333 -10.66 12.06 -5.34
CA SER A 333 -10.74 10.73 -5.96
C SER A 333 -9.96 10.70 -7.27
N ALA A 334 -9.51 9.53 -7.71
CA ALA A 334 -8.97 9.36 -9.07
C ALA A 334 -9.30 7.99 -9.64
N SER A 335 -9.11 7.83 -10.95
CA SER A 335 -9.16 6.53 -11.61
C SER A 335 -7.82 5.82 -11.46
N PHE A 336 -7.89 4.58 -10.96
CA PHE A 336 -6.78 3.66 -10.87
C PHE A 336 -7.05 2.47 -11.77
N ARG A 337 -6.02 1.94 -12.42
CA ARG A 337 -6.13 0.76 -13.28
C ARG A 337 -5.29 -0.39 -12.75
N LYS A 338 -5.68 -1.62 -13.09
CA LYS A 338 -4.85 -2.80 -12.82
C LYS A 338 -3.50 -2.69 -13.54
N LEU A 339 -2.49 -3.35 -12.98
CA LEU A 339 -1.22 -3.54 -13.68
C LEU A 339 -1.44 -4.33 -14.98
N MET A 340 -0.75 -3.93 -16.03
CA MET A 340 -0.84 -4.52 -17.37
C MET A 340 0.55 -4.83 -17.93
N THR A 341 0.62 -5.63 -19.00
CA THR A 341 1.90 -6.05 -19.61
C THR A 341 2.81 -4.87 -19.97
N ASN A 342 2.25 -3.75 -20.43
CA ASN A 342 3.04 -2.57 -20.82
C ASN A 342 3.60 -1.77 -19.63
N ASP A 343 3.24 -2.11 -18.38
CA ASP A 343 3.78 -1.43 -17.21
C ASP A 343 5.24 -1.79 -16.93
N GLU A 344 5.75 -2.87 -17.51
CA GLU A 344 7.15 -3.31 -17.37
C GLU A 344 8.14 -2.25 -17.86
N THR A 345 7.78 -1.50 -18.89
CA THR A 345 8.59 -0.43 -19.49
C THR A 345 8.06 0.96 -19.17
N ASN A 346 7.02 1.07 -18.34
CA ASN A 346 6.36 2.33 -18.05
C ASN A 346 7.21 3.20 -17.09
N ALA A 347 7.76 4.29 -17.63
CA ALA A 347 8.56 5.25 -16.87
C ALA A 347 7.78 5.93 -15.74
N GLU A 348 6.45 6.06 -15.89
CA GLU A 348 5.54 6.76 -14.96
C GLU A 348 5.15 5.92 -13.73
N LEU A 349 5.54 4.65 -13.72
CA LEU A 349 5.26 3.74 -12.61
C LEU A 349 6.19 4.03 -11.42
N GLY A 350 5.63 4.05 -10.21
CA GLY A 350 6.38 4.29 -8.98
C GLY A 350 7.33 3.15 -8.62
N ALA A 351 8.28 3.42 -7.72
CA ALA A 351 9.35 2.47 -7.39
C ALA A 351 8.82 1.15 -6.80
N THR A 352 7.79 1.20 -5.93
CA THR A 352 7.20 0.00 -5.32
C THR A 352 6.53 -0.89 -6.36
N LEU A 353 5.78 -0.30 -7.29
CA LEU A 353 5.11 -1.03 -8.37
C LEU A 353 6.10 -1.59 -9.40
N LYS A 354 7.16 -0.84 -9.73
CA LYS A 354 8.27 -1.35 -10.56
C LYS A 354 8.98 -2.54 -9.89
N GLY A 355 9.29 -2.43 -8.60
CA GLY A 355 9.90 -3.50 -7.82
C GLY A 355 9.02 -4.75 -7.78
N LEU A 356 7.70 -4.57 -7.62
CA LEU A 356 6.72 -5.65 -7.71
C LEU A 356 6.76 -6.36 -9.06
N LEU A 357 6.67 -5.62 -10.17
CA LEU A 357 6.67 -6.21 -11.52
C LEU A 357 7.96 -6.97 -11.82
N SER A 358 9.11 -6.35 -11.52
CA SER A 358 10.42 -6.99 -11.71
C SER A 358 10.55 -8.28 -10.91
N THR A 359 10.17 -8.25 -9.63
CA THR A 359 10.25 -9.42 -8.74
C THR A 359 9.24 -10.49 -9.13
N TYR A 360 8.02 -10.10 -9.55
CA TYR A 360 7.01 -11.01 -10.06
C TYR A 360 7.48 -11.76 -11.30
N ASN A 361 8.07 -11.05 -12.27
CA ASN A 361 8.58 -11.67 -13.49
C ASN A 361 9.78 -12.58 -13.22
N ALA A 362 10.73 -12.14 -12.39
CA ALA A 362 11.86 -12.98 -11.97
C ALA A 362 11.38 -14.26 -11.27
N PHE A 363 10.46 -14.10 -10.31
CA PHE A 363 9.87 -15.22 -9.60
C PHE A 363 9.10 -16.17 -10.53
N LYS A 364 8.29 -15.62 -11.45
CA LYS A 364 7.56 -16.43 -12.44
C LYS A 364 8.50 -17.27 -13.29
N THR A 365 9.62 -16.70 -13.75
CA THR A 365 10.64 -17.43 -14.51
C THR A 365 11.28 -18.52 -13.66
N GLU A 366 11.72 -18.20 -12.45
CA GLU A 366 12.39 -19.15 -11.56
C GLU A 366 11.48 -20.33 -11.15
N ILE A 367 10.22 -20.04 -10.79
CA ILE A 367 9.22 -21.08 -10.57
C ILE A 367 8.99 -21.88 -11.85
N GLY A 368 8.81 -21.21 -13.00
CA GLY A 368 8.61 -21.88 -14.28
C GLY A 368 9.72 -22.89 -14.60
N ASP A 369 10.97 -22.49 -14.39
CA ASP A 369 12.16 -23.32 -14.58
C ASP A 369 12.19 -24.50 -13.61
N LEU A 370 11.83 -24.28 -12.34
CA LEU A 370 11.64 -25.38 -11.38
C LEU A 370 10.58 -26.35 -11.90
N LEU A 371 9.37 -25.86 -12.22
CA LEU A 371 8.24 -26.69 -12.63
C LEU A 371 8.54 -27.49 -13.90
N ASN A 372 9.38 -26.95 -14.80
CA ASN A 372 9.81 -27.64 -16.01
C ASN A 372 10.85 -28.74 -15.74
N LYS A 373 11.60 -28.67 -14.63
CA LYS A 373 12.51 -29.73 -14.18
C LYS A 373 11.81 -30.85 -13.40
N LEU A 374 10.55 -30.64 -12.97
CA LEU A 374 9.81 -31.65 -12.22
C LEU A 374 9.39 -32.81 -13.12
N PRO A 375 9.53 -34.07 -12.65
CA PRO A 375 8.87 -35.20 -13.30
C PRO A 375 7.36 -34.95 -13.36
N ALA A 376 6.71 -35.43 -14.43
CA ALA A 376 5.28 -35.17 -14.69
C ALA A 376 4.37 -35.52 -13.49
N LYS A 377 4.73 -36.58 -12.76
CA LYS A 377 4.02 -37.04 -11.55
C LYS A 377 3.98 -36.00 -10.42
N PHE A 378 4.95 -35.08 -10.35
CA PHE A 378 5.05 -34.05 -9.30
C PHE A 378 4.71 -32.64 -9.79
N LYS A 379 4.70 -32.43 -11.11
CA LYS A 379 4.49 -31.12 -11.73
C LYS A 379 3.06 -30.61 -11.43
N PRO A 380 2.90 -29.44 -10.81
CA PRO A 380 1.59 -28.79 -10.68
C PRO A 380 0.94 -28.55 -12.03
N ASN A 381 -0.38 -28.71 -12.10
CA ASN A 381 -1.21 -28.36 -13.26
C ASN A 381 -1.55 -26.86 -13.28
N ILE A 382 -1.49 -26.19 -12.13
CA ILE A 382 -1.68 -24.75 -12.02
C ILE A 382 -0.41 -24.01 -12.48
N SER A 383 -0.58 -22.97 -13.29
CA SER A 383 0.49 -22.07 -13.71
C SER A 383 0.26 -20.65 -13.19
N ILE A 384 1.35 -19.88 -13.08
CA ILE A 384 1.30 -18.46 -12.72
C ILE A 384 0.81 -17.68 -13.95
N ALA A 385 -0.35 -17.04 -13.82
CA ALA A 385 -0.92 -16.22 -14.89
C ALA A 385 0.01 -15.07 -15.29
N GLY A 386 0.03 -14.71 -16.57
CA GLY A 386 0.68 -13.47 -17.02
C GLY A 386 -0.14 -12.23 -16.68
N LEU A 387 0.50 -11.06 -16.80
CA LEU A 387 -0.21 -9.79 -16.85
C LEU A 387 -1.18 -9.78 -18.05
N LYS A 388 -2.35 -9.19 -17.85
CA LYS A 388 -3.33 -8.98 -18.93
C LYS A 388 -2.98 -7.74 -19.72
N SER A 389 -3.38 -7.72 -21.00
CA SER A 389 -3.21 -6.58 -21.90
C SER A 389 -4.37 -5.58 -21.81
N SER A 390 -5.51 -5.95 -21.21
CA SER A 390 -6.70 -5.10 -21.13
C SER A 390 -6.69 -4.17 -19.92
N ILE A 391 -7.12 -2.92 -20.14
CA ILE A 391 -7.26 -1.92 -19.09
C ILE A 391 -8.57 -2.19 -18.35
N GLN A 392 -8.47 -2.41 -17.04
CA GLN A 392 -9.61 -2.38 -16.12
C GLN A 392 -9.33 -1.33 -15.06
N SER A 393 -10.23 -0.35 -14.93
CA SER A 393 -10.08 0.77 -14.02
C SER A 393 -11.26 0.89 -13.06
N ALA A 394 -11.01 1.53 -11.93
CA ALA A 394 -11.99 1.88 -10.93
C ALA A 394 -11.65 3.26 -10.35
N VAL A 395 -12.68 4.03 -10.02
CA VAL A 395 -12.52 5.29 -9.29
C VAL A 395 -12.51 4.99 -7.80
N ARG A 396 -11.57 5.58 -7.06
CA ARG A 396 -11.51 5.49 -5.59
C ARG A 396 -11.10 6.81 -4.97
N GLY A 397 -11.49 6.99 -3.71
CA GLY A 397 -11.02 8.09 -2.87
C GLY A 397 -9.52 8.03 -2.62
N ILE A 398 -8.92 9.19 -2.42
CA ILE A 398 -7.50 9.40 -2.14
C ILE A 398 -7.37 10.05 -0.77
N HIS A 399 -6.57 9.45 0.11
CA HIS A 399 -6.30 10.04 1.41
C HIS A 399 -5.58 11.39 1.27
N ASN A 400 -6.01 12.39 2.05
CA ASN A 400 -5.50 13.77 2.02
C ASN A 400 -3.98 13.94 2.16
N LYS A 401 -3.23 12.94 2.65
CA LYS A 401 -1.78 13.04 2.80
C LYS A 401 -1.08 13.10 1.44
N TYR A 402 -1.69 12.50 0.41
CA TYR A 402 -1.20 12.52 -0.96
C TYR A 402 -1.72 13.69 -1.78
N ILE A 403 -2.55 14.55 -1.18
CA ILE A 403 -3.14 15.72 -1.85
C ILE A 403 -2.40 16.98 -1.42
N SER A 404 -2.14 17.84 -2.40
CA SER A 404 -1.63 19.20 -2.21
C SER A 404 -2.50 20.19 -2.97
N VAL A 405 -2.59 21.42 -2.44
CA VAL A 405 -3.33 22.53 -3.04
C VAL A 405 -2.35 23.68 -3.25
N THR A 406 -2.25 24.18 -4.48
CA THR A 406 -1.23 25.16 -4.87
C THR A 406 -1.77 26.15 -5.91
N ASN A 407 -0.94 27.11 -6.34
CA ASN A 407 -1.21 28.01 -7.48
C ASN A 407 -2.54 28.77 -7.40
N ILE A 408 -2.80 29.42 -6.26
CA ILE A 408 -3.94 30.31 -6.09
C ILE A 408 -3.73 31.54 -6.98
N SER A 409 -4.55 31.70 -8.03
CA SER A 409 -4.29 32.71 -9.07
C SER A 409 -4.67 34.14 -8.70
N ASN A 410 -5.47 34.33 -7.64
CA ASN A 410 -5.91 35.66 -7.21
C ASN A 410 -5.38 35.98 -5.81
N SER A 411 -4.49 36.98 -5.72
CA SER A 411 -3.87 37.42 -4.47
C SER A 411 -4.84 38.07 -3.48
N ARG A 412 -6.06 38.44 -3.91
CA ARG A 412 -7.13 38.94 -3.03
C ARG A 412 -7.91 37.83 -2.34
N VAL A 413 -7.59 36.57 -2.64
CA VAL A 413 -8.21 35.39 -2.04
C VAL A 413 -7.17 34.64 -1.22
N GLN A 414 -7.50 34.35 0.03
CA GLN A 414 -6.75 33.43 0.87
C GLN A 414 -7.49 32.09 0.94
N LEU A 415 -6.81 31.01 0.54
CA LEU A 415 -7.34 29.65 0.63
C LEU A 415 -6.57 28.88 1.70
N ALA A 416 -7.21 28.60 2.83
CA ALA A 416 -6.68 27.73 3.88
C ALA A 416 -7.04 26.27 3.60
N VAL A 417 -6.11 25.35 3.87
CA VAL A 417 -6.21 23.92 3.58
C VAL A 417 -5.92 23.13 4.85
N ASP A 418 -6.93 22.46 5.37
CA ASP A 418 -6.86 21.65 6.60
C ASP A 418 -7.08 20.17 6.29
N LYS A 419 -6.05 19.35 6.49
CA LYS A 419 -6.12 17.89 6.32
C LYS A 419 -6.80 17.24 7.55
N GLN A 420 -7.95 16.61 7.34
CA GLN A 420 -8.73 15.98 8.40
C GLN A 420 -8.21 14.57 8.76
N ALA A 421 -8.48 14.11 9.99
CA ALA A 421 -8.05 12.78 10.45
C ALA A 421 -8.77 11.63 9.72
N ASP A 422 -9.96 11.89 9.16
CA ASP A 422 -10.76 10.93 8.38
C ASP A 422 -10.30 10.78 6.92
N GLY A 423 -9.19 11.42 6.55
CA GLY A 423 -8.61 11.38 5.21
C GLY A 423 -9.20 12.41 4.22
N THR A 424 -10.17 13.24 4.62
CA THR A 424 -10.76 14.30 3.77
C THR A 424 -9.94 15.61 3.81
N VAL A 425 -10.21 16.52 2.87
CA VAL A 425 -9.58 17.85 2.81
C VAL A 425 -10.63 18.92 3.10
N LYS A 426 -10.40 19.75 4.10
CA LYS A 426 -11.26 20.91 4.42
C LYS A 426 -10.62 22.18 3.84
N LEU A 427 -11.35 22.91 3.00
CA LEU A 427 -10.91 24.15 2.37
C LEU A 427 -11.74 25.33 2.88
N THR A 428 -11.07 26.44 3.20
CA THR A 428 -11.71 27.70 3.58
C THR A 428 -11.17 28.81 2.71
N ALA A 429 -12.01 29.36 1.83
CA ALA A 429 -11.66 30.53 1.03
C ALA A 429 -12.16 31.80 1.73
N SER A 430 -11.34 32.85 1.72
CA SER A 430 -11.70 34.15 2.28
C SER A 430 -11.18 35.28 1.41
N THR A 431 -11.88 36.42 1.44
CA THR A 431 -11.47 37.65 0.79
C THR A 431 -11.89 38.86 1.63
N THR A 432 -11.12 39.94 1.53
CA THR A 432 -11.47 41.25 2.09
C THR A 432 -12.08 42.19 1.04
N ALA A 433 -12.22 41.73 -0.20
CA ALA A 433 -12.82 42.52 -1.27
C ALA A 433 -14.33 42.69 -1.04
N THR A 434 -14.87 43.82 -1.51
CA THR A 434 -16.31 44.12 -1.42
C THR A 434 -17.12 43.55 -2.58
N THR A 435 -16.46 42.93 -3.57
CA THR A 435 -17.07 42.24 -4.70
C THR A 435 -16.60 40.81 -4.76
N ASP A 436 -17.43 39.91 -5.31
CA ASP A 436 -17.07 38.51 -5.49
C ASP A 436 -15.73 38.36 -6.23
N GLN A 437 -14.90 37.44 -5.75
CA GLN A 437 -13.58 37.20 -6.32
C GLN A 437 -13.54 35.83 -6.96
N THR A 438 -13.32 35.80 -8.29
CA THR A 438 -13.00 34.57 -9.00
C THR A 438 -11.51 34.29 -8.90
N PHE A 439 -11.16 33.01 -8.74
CA PHE A 439 -9.80 32.52 -8.66
C PHE A 439 -9.73 31.08 -9.15
N THR A 440 -8.52 30.60 -9.36
CA THR A 440 -8.22 29.20 -9.65
C THR A 440 -7.20 28.69 -8.65
N TYR A 441 -7.21 27.38 -8.42
CA TYR A 441 -6.18 26.69 -7.65
C TYR A 441 -5.96 25.29 -8.22
N ASP A 442 -4.78 24.74 -8.00
CA ASP A 442 -4.40 23.42 -8.44
C ASP A 442 -4.50 22.41 -7.30
N ILE A 443 -5.23 21.33 -7.53
CA ILE A 443 -5.19 20.13 -6.71
C ILE A 443 -4.24 19.13 -7.39
N SER A 444 -3.24 18.66 -6.65
CA SER A 444 -2.29 17.67 -7.14
C SER A 444 -2.25 16.45 -6.23
N TYR A 445 -2.31 15.28 -6.85
CA TYR A 445 -1.99 14.00 -6.23
C TYR A 445 -0.53 13.66 -6.48
N ALA A 446 0.20 13.30 -5.42
CA ALA A 446 1.56 12.79 -5.54
C ALA A 446 1.79 11.63 -4.57
N ASN A 447 2.17 10.47 -5.13
CA ASN A 447 2.67 9.34 -4.36
C ASN A 447 3.74 8.58 -5.17
N THR A 448 5.01 8.89 -4.89
CA THR A 448 6.19 8.35 -5.58
C THR A 448 6.32 6.83 -5.48
N SER A 449 5.69 6.20 -4.48
CA SER A 449 5.71 4.74 -4.32
C SER A 449 4.91 4.04 -5.42
N VAL A 450 3.81 4.65 -5.89
CA VAL A 450 2.89 4.04 -6.88
C VAL A 450 2.92 4.73 -8.25
N SER A 451 3.28 6.01 -8.34
CA SER A 451 3.54 6.69 -9.61
C SER A 451 4.66 7.71 -9.46
N SER A 452 5.53 7.81 -10.45
CA SER A 452 6.52 8.89 -10.54
C SER A 452 5.92 10.21 -11.04
N ASN A 453 4.71 10.18 -11.60
CA ASN A 453 4.00 11.36 -12.06
C ASN A 453 2.95 11.81 -11.05
N SER A 454 2.82 13.14 -10.91
CA SER A 454 1.69 13.72 -10.18
C SER A 454 0.50 13.90 -11.10
N MET A 455 -0.69 13.49 -10.67
CA MET A 455 -1.92 13.92 -11.34
C MET A 455 -2.30 15.30 -10.83
N LYS A 456 -2.75 16.18 -11.73
CA LYS A 456 -3.09 17.55 -11.41
C LYS A 456 -4.43 17.92 -12.01
N LYS A 457 -5.25 18.67 -11.27
CA LYS A 457 -6.48 19.30 -11.76
C LYS A 457 -6.55 20.73 -11.27
N THR A 458 -6.75 21.66 -12.19
CA THR A 458 -7.04 23.06 -11.88
C THR A 458 -8.55 23.20 -11.63
N ILE A 459 -8.91 23.82 -10.51
CA ILE A 459 -10.29 24.13 -10.14
C ILE A 459 -10.51 25.62 -10.29
N THR A 460 -11.60 25.99 -10.95
CA THR A 460 -12.09 27.37 -10.97
C THR A 460 -13.09 27.56 -9.85
N ALA A 461 -12.94 28.65 -9.09
CA ALA A 461 -13.77 28.94 -7.94
C ALA A 461 -14.10 30.43 -7.81
N THR A 462 -15.16 30.72 -7.07
CA THR A 462 -15.52 32.07 -6.66
C THR A 462 -15.69 32.09 -5.14
N VAL A 463 -15.08 33.06 -4.47
CA VAL A 463 -15.43 33.39 -3.09
C VAL A 463 -16.35 34.60 -3.10
N LYS A 464 -17.55 34.43 -2.54
CA LYS A 464 -18.52 35.51 -2.41
C LYS A 464 -17.98 36.54 -1.43
N ALA A 465 -18.00 37.81 -1.82
CA ALA A 465 -17.68 38.88 -0.89
C ALA A 465 -18.73 38.91 0.22
N GLU A 466 -18.28 39.09 1.45
CA GLU A 466 -19.18 39.27 2.57
C GLU A 466 -19.67 40.71 2.57
N VAL A 467 -20.76 40.96 1.83
CA VAL A 467 -21.47 42.24 1.84
C VAL A 467 -22.26 42.43 3.16
N ASP A 468 -22.45 41.34 3.90
CA ASP A 468 -23.32 41.19 5.06
C ASP A 468 -22.54 41.31 6.38
N SER A 469 -21.84 42.43 6.59
CA SER A 469 -21.12 42.76 7.82
C SER A 469 -21.73 43.97 8.53
N THR A 470 -22.07 43.81 9.82
CA THR A 470 -22.47 44.91 10.70
C THR A 470 -21.50 46.09 10.61
N GLN A 471 -20.20 45.81 10.45
CA GLN A 471 -19.17 46.85 10.39
C GLN A 471 -19.28 47.72 9.12
N ILE A 472 -19.71 47.16 7.99
CA ILE A 472 -19.94 47.91 6.75
C ILE A 472 -21.06 48.94 6.98
N TYR A 473 -22.15 48.53 7.63
CA TYR A 473 -23.25 49.43 7.97
C TYR A 473 -22.85 50.43 9.05
N VAL A 474 -22.04 50.05 10.05
CA VAL A 474 -21.47 50.98 11.06
C VAL A 474 -20.68 52.09 10.36
N ASN A 475 -19.82 51.74 9.41
CA ASN A 475 -19.05 52.74 8.67
C ASN A 475 -19.93 53.58 7.73
N ALA A 476 -20.95 52.97 7.11
CA ALA A 476 -21.82 53.63 6.15
C ALA A 476 -22.81 54.63 6.78
N VAL A 477 -23.21 54.46 8.05
CA VAL A 477 -24.10 55.41 8.73
C VAL A 477 -23.38 56.64 9.29
N VAL A 478 -22.06 56.59 9.48
CA VAL A 478 -21.27 57.75 9.93
C VAL A 478 -21.39 58.88 8.91
N GLY A 479 -21.64 60.10 9.39
CA GLY A 479 -21.81 61.30 8.56
C GLY A 479 -22.87 62.27 9.09
N ASN A 480 -23.17 63.26 8.26
CA ASN A 480 -24.20 64.28 8.53
C ASN A 480 -25.49 63.90 7.80
N TRP A 481 -26.61 64.08 8.49
CA TRP A 481 -27.93 63.68 8.04
C TRP A 481 -28.91 64.82 8.25
N ARG A 482 -29.70 65.13 7.22
CA ARG A 482 -30.88 65.98 7.38
C ARG A 482 -32.04 65.14 7.89
N VAL A 483 -32.71 65.62 8.92
CA VAL A 483 -33.86 64.96 9.54
C VAL A 483 -35.12 65.74 9.21
N THR A 484 -36.08 65.07 8.59
CA THR A 484 -37.36 65.64 8.16
C THR A 484 -38.53 64.89 8.78
N ASN A 485 -39.74 65.46 8.65
CA ASN A 485 -40.97 64.97 9.26
C ASN A 485 -41.05 65.08 10.80
N VAL A 486 -40.24 65.96 11.39
CA VAL A 486 -40.34 66.32 12.81
C VAL A 486 -41.63 67.14 13.02
N ASP A 487 -42.35 66.86 14.10
CA ASP A 487 -43.70 67.39 14.39
C ASP A 487 -43.88 68.87 13.99
N THR A 488 -44.97 69.12 13.24
CA THR A 488 -45.31 70.38 12.55
C THR A 488 -45.41 71.62 13.43
N ALA A 489 -45.39 71.45 14.76
CA ALA A 489 -45.47 72.54 15.74
C ALA A 489 -44.13 73.29 15.98
N THR A 490 -43.01 72.88 15.37
CA THR A 490 -41.72 73.57 15.57
C THR A 490 -41.09 74.07 14.26
N PRO A 491 -40.56 75.32 14.21
CA PRO A 491 -39.97 75.90 13.00
C PRO A 491 -38.51 75.46 12.74
N TYR A 492 -38.02 74.43 13.45
CA TYR A 492 -36.60 74.05 13.40
C TYR A 492 -36.35 72.95 12.37
N THR A 493 -35.31 73.13 11.54
CA THR A 493 -34.67 72.03 10.83
C THR A 493 -33.79 71.25 11.80
N TYR A 494 -33.88 69.92 11.74
CA TYR A 494 -33.06 69.05 12.58
C TYR A 494 -31.96 68.42 11.71
N ASP A 495 -30.72 68.56 12.14
CA ASP A 495 -29.57 67.87 11.56
C ASP A 495 -29.01 66.87 12.57
N LEU A 496 -28.68 65.67 12.11
CA LEU A 496 -28.05 64.62 12.89
C LEU A 496 -26.61 64.42 12.42
N VAL A 497 -25.66 64.44 13.35
CA VAL A 497 -24.28 64.03 13.12
C VAL A 497 -24.04 62.70 13.82
N ILE A 498 -23.74 61.66 13.04
CA ILE A 498 -23.35 60.34 13.52
C ILE A 498 -21.83 60.26 13.43
N ASN A 499 -21.15 60.19 14.58
CA ASN A 499 -19.70 60.04 14.67
C ASN A 499 -19.32 58.56 14.77
N ALA A 500 -18.10 58.24 14.33
CA ALA A 500 -17.50 56.94 14.60
C ALA A 500 -17.42 56.69 16.13
N GLY A 501 -17.44 55.41 16.53
CA GLY A 501 -17.38 55.03 17.96
C GLY A 501 -18.73 55.07 18.69
N GLY A 502 -19.86 55.11 17.96
CA GLY A 502 -21.18 54.96 18.57
C GLY A 502 -21.73 56.20 19.26
N THR A 503 -21.20 57.40 18.95
CA THR A 503 -21.67 58.68 19.48
C THR A 503 -22.21 59.58 18.37
N GLY A 504 -22.99 60.58 18.73
CA GLY A 504 -23.50 61.56 17.78
C GLY A 504 -24.23 62.70 18.48
N TYR A 505 -24.82 63.60 17.71
CA TYR A 505 -25.72 64.61 18.26
C TYR A 505 -26.74 65.10 17.22
N TYR A 506 -27.92 65.47 17.71
CA TYR A 506 -28.89 66.26 16.96
C TYR A 506 -28.61 67.76 17.17
N THR A 507 -28.83 68.56 16.15
CA THR A 507 -28.85 70.04 16.21
C THR A 507 -30.25 70.51 15.91
N ALA A 508 -30.85 71.25 16.84
CA ALA A 508 -32.17 71.87 16.67
C ALA A 508 -32.05 73.37 17.00
N GLY A 509 -32.12 74.22 15.97
CA GLY A 509 -31.75 75.64 16.12
C GLY A 509 -30.29 75.78 16.58
N THR A 510 -30.06 76.42 17.72
CA THR A 510 -28.72 76.58 18.33
C THR A 510 -28.36 75.50 19.34
N SER A 511 -29.29 74.60 19.67
CA SER A 511 -29.10 73.58 20.71
C SER A 511 -28.58 72.27 20.14
N LYS A 512 -27.67 71.61 20.86
CA LYS A 512 -27.15 70.27 20.55
C LYS A 512 -27.55 69.26 21.60
N TYR A 513 -27.95 68.07 21.16
CA TYR A 513 -28.39 66.98 22.01
C TYR A 513 -27.62 65.72 21.67
N ALA A 514 -26.82 65.22 22.62
CA ALA A 514 -25.99 64.04 22.41
C ALA A 514 -26.82 62.77 22.25
N ILE A 515 -26.30 61.82 21.47
CA ILE A 515 -26.84 60.47 21.33
C ILE A 515 -25.73 59.43 21.38
N THR A 516 -26.13 58.21 21.69
CA THR A 516 -25.35 57.00 21.40
C THR A 516 -26.07 56.16 20.36
N TRP A 517 -25.33 55.42 19.55
CA TRP A 517 -25.90 54.58 18.49
C TRP A 517 -25.11 53.29 18.24
N SER A 518 -25.75 52.32 17.60
CA SER A 518 -25.16 51.04 17.17
C SER A 518 -25.91 50.48 15.94
N ILE A 519 -25.29 49.59 15.18
CA ILE A 519 -25.99 48.78 14.19
C ILE A 519 -26.32 47.41 14.77
N ILE A 520 -27.58 47.01 14.67
CA ILE A 520 -28.05 45.70 15.10
C ILE A 520 -28.50 44.91 13.87
N LYS A 521 -28.07 43.64 13.78
CA LYS A 521 -28.53 42.70 12.75
C LYS A 521 -29.67 41.85 13.31
N ARG A 522 -30.82 41.83 12.64
CA ARG A 522 -31.97 40.95 12.96
C ARG A 522 -32.59 40.44 11.67
N GLU A 523 -32.94 39.16 11.63
CA GLU A 523 -33.65 38.55 10.49
C GLU A 523 -33.01 38.85 9.11
N LYS A 524 -31.66 38.89 9.08
CA LYS A 524 -30.83 39.23 7.90
C LYS A 524 -30.91 40.69 7.41
N LYS A 525 -31.49 41.59 8.20
CA LYS A 525 -31.51 43.04 7.96
C LYS A 525 -30.71 43.78 9.03
N TYR A 526 -30.25 44.98 8.68
CA TYR A 526 -29.51 45.87 9.56
C TYR A 526 -30.36 47.06 9.97
N TYR A 527 -30.24 47.48 11.22
CA TYR A 527 -30.99 48.61 11.75
C TYR A 527 -30.04 49.52 12.51
N LEU A 528 -30.17 50.83 12.31
CA LEU A 528 -29.57 51.81 13.18
C LEU A 528 -30.40 51.89 14.47
N PHE A 529 -29.76 51.63 15.60
CA PHE A 529 -30.35 51.83 16.91
C PHE A 529 -29.67 53.02 17.58
N GLU A 530 -30.44 54.00 18.03
CA GLU A 530 -29.93 55.14 18.79
C GLU A 530 -30.61 55.24 20.16
N SER A 531 -29.98 55.95 21.08
CA SER A 531 -30.48 56.25 22.42
C SER A 531 -29.95 57.60 22.91
N GLY A 532 -30.58 58.18 23.94
CA GLY A 532 -30.08 59.36 24.65
C GLY A 532 -30.57 60.72 24.16
N PHE A 533 -31.30 60.79 23.03
CA PHE A 533 -31.97 62.02 22.64
C PHE A 533 -33.21 62.25 23.52
N TRP A 534 -33.50 63.47 23.94
CA TRP A 534 -34.81 63.88 24.49
C TRP A 534 -35.04 65.37 24.17
N HIS A 535 -36.21 65.72 23.61
CA HIS A 535 -36.56 67.11 23.30
C HIS A 535 -38.08 67.33 23.51
N PRO A 536 -38.53 68.41 24.18
CA PRO A 536 -39.95 68.64 24.50
C PRO A 536 -40.87 68.75 23.27
N GLY A 537 -40.34 69.18 22.12
CA GLY A 537 -41.06 69.21 20.83
C GLY A 537 -40.92 67.92 20.01
N PHE A 538 -40.51 66.82 20.64
CA PHE A 538 -40.14 65.58 19.96
C PHE A 538 -40.71 64.36 20.71
N ASN A 539 -41.86 63.85 20.27
CA ASN A 539 -42.48 62.66 20.85
C ASN A 539 -41.67 61.41 20.51
N GLN A 540 -40.94 60.88 21.49
CA GLN A 540 -40.15 59.66 21.32
C GLN A 540 -40.94 58.43 21.73
N PHE A 541 -41.29 57.60 20.76
CA PHE A 541 -41.70 56.22 21.03
C PHE A 541 -41.02 55.29 20.02
N ARG A 542 -39.82 54.80 20.35
CA ARG A 542 -39.11 53.78 19.55
C ARG A 542 -39.67 52.42 19.94
N VAL A 543 -40.55 51.83 19.12
CA VAL A 543 -41.11 50.49 19.40
C VAL A 543 -40.68 49.49 18.31
N TYR A 544 -40.07 48.40 18.76
CA TYR A 544 -39.77 47.22 17.94
C TYR A 544 -41.03 46.37 17.69
N GLY A 545 -41.19 45.82 16.48
CA GLY A 545 -41.80 44.50 16.31
C GLY A 545 -43.32 44.37 16.50
N LYS A 546 -44.12 45.43 16.35
CA LYS A 546 -45.58 45.28 16.19
C LYS A 546 -46.12 46.14 15.03
N GLY A 547 -46.15 45.56 13.83
CA GLY A 547 -47.04 46.01 12.74
C GLY A 547 -46.56 47.14 11.81
N PHE A 548 -45.29 47.56 11.85
CA PHE A 548 -44.76 48.60 10.95
C PHE A 548 -43.93 48.02 9.79
N SER A 549 -43.72 48.77 8.70
CA SER A 549 -42.95 48.29 7.55
C SER A 549 -41.52 47.98 7.96
N ASP A 550 -41.10 46.73 7.76
CA ASP A 550 -39.79 46.21 8.09
C ASP A 550 -38.71 46.72 7.11
N GLU A 551 -38.43 48.03 7.17
CA GLU A 551 -37.47 48.74 6.33
C GLU A 551 -36.10 48.80 7.01
N GLY A 552 -35.32 47.72 6.91
CA GLY A 552 -33.90 47.72 7.29
C GLY A 552 -33.06 48.68 6.43
N LEU A 553 -31.86 49.02 6.89
CA LEU A 553 -30.88 49.81 6.14
C LEU A 553 -30.54 49.13 4.81
N THR A 554 -30.45 49.93 3.75
CA THR A 554 -29.91 49.53 2.45
C THR A 554 -28.43 49.90 2.36
N TYR A 555 -27.68 49.24 1.48
CA TYR A 555 -26.29 49.59 1.19
C TYR A 555 -26.14 50.01 -0.28
N PRO A 556 -25.53 51.18 -0.58
CA PRO A 556 -25.03 52.19 0.36
C PRO A 556 -26.15 52.87 1.15
N VAL A 557 -25.88 53.28 2.39
CA VAL A 557 -26.89 53.95 3.24
C VAL A 557 -27.04 55.40 2.78
N THR A 558 -28.13 55.70 2.08
CA THR A 558 -28.46 57.05 1.60
C THR A 558 -29.61 57.71 2.38
N GLY A 559 -30.41 56.90 3.08
CA GLY A 559 -31.49 57.35 3.95
C GLY A 559 -32.07 56.21 4.79
N PHE A 560 -32.81 56.55 5.84
CA PHE A 560 -33.52 55.61 6.69
C PHE A 560 -34.71 56.30 7.39
N LYS A 561 -35.59 55.51 8.03
CA LYS A 561 -36.79 56.02 8.70
C LYS A 561 -36.91 55.50 10.12
N HIS A 562 -37.48 56.30 11.00
CA HIS A 562 -37.93 55.87 12.33
C HIS A 562 -39.44 56.08 12.48
N TYR A 563 -40.11 55.17 13.20
CA TYR A 563 -41.56 55.16 13.40
C TYR A 563 -41.91 55.44 14.87
N SER A 564 -42.94 56.25 15.13
CA SER A 564 -43.46 56.52 16.48
C SER A 564 -44.51 55.48 16.87
N GLY A 565 -44.37 54.90 18.06
CA GLY A 565 -45.28 53.88 18.60
C GLY A 565 -46.76 54.29 18.57
N GLY A 566 -47.60 53.41 18.01
CA GLY A 566 -49.06 53.43 18.17
C GLY A 566 -49.86 53.53 16.87
N ASN A 567 -49.42 54.32 15.89
CA ASN A 567 -50.09 54.50 14.60
C ASN A 567 -49.02 54.63 13.51
N SER A 568 -49.20 53.99 12.35
CA SER A 568 -48.23 53.82 11.23
C SER A 568 -47.77 55.10 10.53
N ILE A 569 -47.47 56.15 11.28
CA ILE A 569 -46.99 57.44 10.81
C ILE A 569 -45.46 57.39 10.88
N VAL A 570 -44.81 57.61 9.72
CA VAL A 570 -43.36 57.80 9.66
C VAL A 570 -43.03 59.01 10.53
N SER A 571 -42.34 58.80 11.65
CA SER A 571 -42.06 59.90 12.57
C SER A 571 -40.86 60.72 12.13
N LEU A 572 -39.89 60.11 11.44
CA LEU A 572 -38.66 60.79 11.02
C LEU A 572 -38.13 60.16 9.74
N VAL A 573 -37.70 60.99 8.79
CA VAL A 573 -36.99 60.58 7.58
C VAL A 573 -35.61 61.22 7.59
N TYR A 574 -34.59 60.37 7.50
CA TYR A 574 -33.18 60.75 7.50
C TYR A 574 -32.66 60.66 6.07
N GLN A 575 -32.05 61.74 5.58
CA GLN A 575 -31.39 61.77 4.29
C GLN A 575 -29.93 62.18 4.50
N LYS A 576 -29.01 61.40 3.94
CA LYS A 576 -27.58 61.70 4.06
C LYS A 576 -27.28 63.00 3.30
N ASN A 577 -26.57 63.92 3.95
CA ASN A 577 -26.12 65.18 3.34
C ASN A 577 -25.00 64.96 2.33
#